data_AF-A0A3B0SST5-F1
#
_entry.id   AF-A0A3B0SST5-F1
#
_cell.length_a   1.000
_cell.length_b   1.000
_cell.length_c   1.000
_cell.angle_alpha   90.00
_cell.angle_beta   90.00
_cell.angle_gamma   90.00
#
_symmetry.space_group_name_H-M   'P 1'
#
loop_
_entity.id
_entity.type
_entity.pdbx_description
1 polymer ?
#
loop_
_entity_poly.entity_id
_entity_poly.type
_entity_poly.pdbx_seq_one_letter_code
_entity_poly.pdbx_strand_id
1 'polypeptide(L)'
;MPSPSRLDDPLYASVAWSRYWRLIRWMGALSLVCVVIALSIMHYLHGFVSIHIYIATAGAVFFALMLMAVLMGLVFLSSESGHDESINDPLSKDVLSDE
;
A
#
# COMPACT_ATOMS: atom_id res chain seq x y z
N MET A 1 0.71 -5.05 31.53
CA MET A 1 1.70 -4.64 30.50
C MET A 1 1.08 -4.97 29.16
N PRO A 2 1.11 -4.06 28.15
CA PRO A 2 0.57 -4.35 26.83
C PRO A 2 1.26 -5.58 26.24
N SER A 3 0.50 -6.43 25.55
CA SER A 3 1.10 -7.54 24.79
C SER A 3 1.94 -6.97 23.66
N PRO A 4 3.14 -7.52 23.39
CA PRO A 4 4.02 -7.02 22.32
C PRO A 4 3.32 -7.11 20.95
N SER A 5 3.54 -6.10 20.10
CA SER A 5 2.96 -6.04 18.76
C SER A 5 3.56 -7.14 17.89
N ARG A 6 2.77 -7.75 17.02
CA ARG A 6 3.25 -8.81 16.11
C ARG A 6 4.29 -8.29 15.10
N LEU A 7 4.34 -6.97 14.89
CA LEU A 7 5.37 -6.30 14.08
C LEU A 7 6.72 -6.11 14.81
N ASP A 8 6.76 -6.27 16.14
CA ASP A 8 8.01 -6.20 16.92
C ASP A 8 8.83 -7.49 16.77
N ASP A 9 8.22 -8.58 16.29
CA ASP A 9 8.93 -9.81 15.93
C ASP A 9 9.57 -9.64 14.53
N PRO A 10 10.93 -9.60 14.45
CA PRO A 10 11.64 -9.37 13.20
C PRO A 10 11.38 -10.45 12.15
N LEU A 11 11.05 -11.69 12.56
CA LEU A 11 10.71 -12.74 11.60
C LEU A 11 9.35 -12.50 10.96
N TYR A 12 8.32 -12.16 11.75
CA TYR A 12 6.99 -11.90 11.23
C TYR A 12 6.94 -10.65 10.32
N ALA A 13 7.58 -9.56 10.76
CA ALA A 13 7.65 -8.31 10.01
C ALA A 13 8.31 -8.48 8.63
N SER A 14 9.38 -9.29 8.55
CA SER A 14 10.10 -9.52 7.29
C SER A 14 9.23 -10.21 6.22
N VAL A 15 8.41 -11.19 6.65
CA VAL A 15 7.52 -11.93 5.74
C VAL A 15 6.38 -11.04 5.26
N ALA A 16 5.76 -10.25 6.16
CA ALA A 16 4.72 -9.28 5.81
C ALA A 16 5.24 -8.22 4.82
N TRP A 17 6.44 -7.69 5.07
CA TRP A 17 7.08 -6.69 4.21
C TRP A 17 7.41 -7.23 2.81
N SER A 18 7.83 -8.49 2.71
CA SER A 18 8.10 -9.14 1.41
C SER A 18 6.86 -9.21 0.51
N ARG A 19 5.68 -9.48 1.10
CA ARG A 19 4.40 -9.58 0.38
C ARG A 19 3.96 -8.20 -0.10
N TYR A 20 4.08 -7.19 0.75
CA TYR A 20 3.78 -5.80 0.41
C TYR A 20 4.60 -5.31 -0.80
N TRP A 21 5.92 -5.50 -0.80
CA TRP A 21 6.76 -5.10 -1.93
C TRP A 21 6.48 -5.88 -3.21
N ARG A 22 6.10 -7.16 -3.11
CA ARG A 22 5.69 -7.95 -4.28
C ARG A 22 4.41 -7.36 -4.89
N LEU A 23 3.42 -7.00 -4.09
CA LEU A 23 2.18 -6.35 -4.52
C LEU A 23 2.45 -5.00 -5.18
N ILE A 24 3.28 -4.15 -4.56
CA ILE A 24 3.67 -2.84 -5.13
C ILE A 24 4.40 -3.01 -6.45
N ARG A 25 5.26 -4.03 -6.60
CA ARG A 25 5.95 -4.29 -7.87
C ARG A 25 4.96 -4.60 -9.00
N TRP A 26 3.95 -5.43 -8.73
CA TRP A 26 2.93 -5.78 -9.72
C TRP A 26 2.03 -4.59 -10.06
N MET A 27 1.60 -3.82 -9.05
CA MET A 27 0.88 -2.57 -9.26
C MET A 27 1.71 -1.56 -10.05
N GLY A 28 3.02 -1.46 -9.77
CA GLY A 28 3.96 -0.60 -10.48
C GLY A 28 4.06 -0.97 -11.96
N ALA A 29 4.19 -2.26 -12.26
CA ALA A 29 4.20 -2.75 -13.63
C ALA A 29 2.90 -2.43 -14.36
N LEU A 30 1.74 -2.66 -13.72
CA LEU A 30 0.43 -2.35 -14.30
C LEU A 30 0.27 -0.84 -14.57
N SER A 31 0.61 0.00 -13.59
CA SER A 31 0.57 1.46 -13.73
C SER A 31 1.52 1.95 -14.82
N LEU A 32 2.70 1.36 -14.94
CA LEU A 32 3.64 1.67 -16.02
C LEU A 32 3.03 1.33 -17.39
N VAL A 33 2.39 0.16 -17.53
CA VAL A 33 1.68 -0.22 -18.76
C VAL A 33 0.58 0.79 -19.10
N CYS A 34 -0.24 1.18 -18.13
CA CYS A 34 -1.27 2.21 -18.33
C CYS A 34 -0.68 3.55 -18.78
N VAL A 35 0.42 3.99 -18.17
CA VAL A 35 1.11 5.24 -18.55
C VAL A 35 1.67 5.15 -19.98
N VAL A 36 2.31 4.05 -20.34
CA VAL A 36 2.81 3.83 -21.71
C VAL A 36 1.68 3.86 -22.73
N ILE A 37 0.54 3.24 -22.43
CA ILE A 37 -0.65 3.26 -23.29
C ILE A 37 -1.17 4.70 -23.43
N ALA A 38 -1.31 5.44 -22.33
CA ALA A 38 -1.78 6.82 -22.33
C ALA A 38 -0.86 7.74 -23.16
N LEU A 39 0.47 7.62 -23.00
CA LEU A 39 1.44 8.38 -23.78
C LEU A 39 1.41 7.99 -25.26
N SER A 40 1.22 6.71 -25.57
CA SER A 40 1.13 6.23 -26.96
C SER A 40 -0.09 6.82 -27.67
N ILE A 41 -1.24 6.87 -26.98
CA ILE A 41 -2.46 7.51 -27.47
C ILE A 41 -2.22 9.01 -27.65
N MET A 42 -1.63 9.67 -26.66
CA MET A 42 -1.35 11.10 -26.71
C MET A 42 -0.42 11.48 -27.87
N HIS A 43 0.63 10.68 -28.09
CA HIS A 43 1.55 10.83 -29.22
C HIS A 43 0.83 10.67 -30.56
N TYR A 44 -0.10 9.72 -30.67
CA TYR A 44 -0.88 9.50 -31.89
C TYR A 44 -1.82 10.67 -32.21
N LEU A 45 -2.47 11.27 -31.20
CA LEU A 45 -3.43 12.35 -31.42
C LEU A 45 -2.82 13.74 -31.61
N HIS A 46 -1.75 14.09 -30.89
CA HIS A 46 -1.27 15.48 -30.80
C HIS A 46 0.01 15.79 -31.60
N GLY A 47 0.67 14.79 -32.21
CA GLY A 47 1.92 15.00 -32.94
C GLY A 47 3.08 15.48 -32.03
N PHE A 48 4.10 16.15 -32.60
CA PHE A 48 5.31 16.61 -31.90
C PHE A 48 5.07 17.79 -30.94
N VAL A 49 4.30 17.57 -29.87
CA VAL A 49 4.28 18.47 -28.71
C VAL A 49 5.64 18.42 -28.01
N SER A 50 6.01 19.53 -27.36
CA SER A 50 7.27 19.65 -26.61
C SER A 50 7.45 18.49 -25.61
N ILE A 51 8.63 17.89 -25.61
CA ILE A 51 8.99 16.69 -24.82
C ILE A 51 8.69 16.85 -23.31
N HIS A 52 8.73 18.09 -22.81
CA HIS A 52 8.46 18.44 -21.42
C HIS A 52 7.06 18.00 -20.96
N ILE A 53 6.05 18.14 -21.81
CA ILE A 53 4.67 17.78 -21.48
C ILE A 53 4.54 16.27 -21.33
N TYR A 54 5.14 15.49 -22.23
CA TYR A 54 5.10 14.03 -22.14
C TYR A 54 5.72 13.52 -20.84
N ILE A 55 6.90 14.03 -20.47
CA ILE A 55 7.60 13.60 -19.25
C ILE A 55 6.85 14.07 -18.01
N ALA A 56 6.33 15.30 -18.01
CA ALA A 56 5.55 15.84 -16.89
C ALA A 56 4.25 15.04 -16.67
N THR A 57 3.49 14.77 -17.73
CA THR A 57 2.25 13.97 -17.64
C THR A 57 2.55 12.53 -17.24
N ALA A 58 3.56 11.89 -17.83
CA ALA A 58 3.97 10.54 -17.47
C ALA A 58 4.35 10.44 -15.99
N GLY A 59 5.23 11.34 -15.55
CA GLY A 59 5.70 11.40 -14.17
C GLY A 59 4.56 11.67 -13.19
N ALA A 60 3.70 12.65 -13.48
CA ALA A 60 2.58 13.00 -12.61
C ALA A 60 1.57 11.86 -12.48
N VAL A 61 1.14 11.26 -13.59
CA VAL A 61 0.16 10.16 -13.58
C VAL A 61 0.75 8.92 -12.90
N PHE A 62 1.99 8.53 -13.25
CA PHE A 62 2.65 7.39 -12.63
C PHE A 62 2.79 7.59 -11.12
N PHE A 63 3.26 8.76 -10.71
CA PHE A 63 3.44 9.09 -9.30
C PHE A 63 2.13 9.07 -8.53
N ALA A 64 1.05 9.66 -9.06
CA ALA A 64 -0.26 9.65 -8.42
C ALA A 64 -0.81 8.23 -8.24
N LEU A 65 -0.71 7.37 -9.26
CA LEU A 65 -1.14 5.97 -9.20
C LEU A 65 -0.30 5.17 -8.20
N MET A 66 1.01 5.39 -8.17
CA MET A 66 1.89 4.74 -7.18
C MET A 66 1.61 5.19 -5.77
N LEU A 67 1.38 6.49 -5.56
CA LEU A 67 1.04 7.02 -4.25
C LEU A 67 -0.28 6.41 -3.74
N MET A 68 -1.31 6.36 -4.58
CA MET A 68 -2.58 5.69 -4.27
C MET A 68 -2.36 4.20 -3.87
N ALA A 69 -1.59 3.45 -4.66
CA ALA A 69 -1.34 2.03 -4.39
C ALA A 69 -0.53 1.81 -3.10
N VAL A 70 0.47 2.64 -2.84
CA VAL A 70 1.29 2.61 -1.62
C VAL A 70 0.42 2.86 -0.41
N LEU A 71 -0.38 3.93 -0.41
CA LEU A 71 -1.29 4.27 0.69
C LEU A 71 -2.26 3.13 1.00
N MET A 72 -2.89 2.56 -0.03
CA MET A 72 -3.79 1.40 0.12
C MET A 72 -3.05 0.20 0.73
N GLY A 73 -1.81 -0.06 0.32
CA GLY A 73 -0.99 -1.13 0.88
C GLY A 73 -0.56 -0.89 2.34
N LEU A 74 -0.25 0.35 2.72
CA LEU A 74 0.04 0.71 4.11
C LEU A 74 -1.20 0.54 5.01
N VAL A 75 -2.40 0.87 4.52
CA VAL A 75 -3.65 0.65 5.27
C VAL A 75 -3.83 -0.83 5.61
N PHE A 76 -3.56 -1.75 4.68
CA PHE A 76 -3.65 -3.19 4.95
C PHE A 76 -2.63 -3.67 5.99
N LEU A 77 -1.39 -3.16 5.93
CA LEU A 77 -0.37 -3.47 6.94
C LEU A 77 -0.75 -2.91 8.32
N SER A 78 -1.42 -1.76 8.35
CA SER A 78 -1.94 -1.17 9.59
C SER A 78 -2.99 -2.08 10.23
N SER A 79 -3.93 -2.61 9.45
CA SER A 79 -5.00 -3.49 9.97
C SER A 79 -4.51 -4.90 10.35
N GLU A 80 -3.52 -5.48 9.65
CA GLU A 80 -2.96 -6.80 10.01
C GLU A 80 -1.92 -6.74 11.15
N SER A 81 -1.59 -5.56 11.69
CA SER A 81 -0.58 -5.42 12.74
C SER A 81 -1.03 -5.93 14.12
N GLY A 82 -2.33 -6.20 14.30
CA GLY A 82 -2.86 -6.80 15.53
C GLY A 82 -2.88 -5.85 16.73
N HIS A 83 -2.92 -4.53 16.48
CA HIS A 83 -2.93 -3.52 17.53
C HIS A 83 -4.23 -3.58 18.36
N ASP A 84 -5.34 -3.86 17.70
CA ASP A 84 -6.71 -3.92 18.20
C ASP A 84 -7.08 -5.26 18.84
N GLU A 85 -6.49 -6.38 18.39
CA GLU A 85 -6.64 -7.71 19.02
C GLU A 85 -5.81 -7.86 20.31
N SER A 86 -4.82 -6.98 20.54
CA SER A 86 -3.98 -7.01 21.75
C SER A 86 -4.62 -6.39 23.00
N ILE A 87 -5.81 -5.79 22.85
CA ILE A 87 -6.59 -5.26 23.97
C ILE A 87 -7.27 -6.43 24.69
N ASN A 88 -6.60 -6.93 25.72
CA ASN A 88 -7.15 -7.87 26.67
C ASN A 88 -8.32 -7.19 27.41
N ASP A 89 -9.57 -7.46 27.02
CA ASP A 89 -10.77 -6.82 27.56
C ASP A 89 -10.95 -7.20 29.06
N PRO A 90 -10.69 -6.28 30.00
CA PRO A 90 -10.82 -6.59 31.43
C PRO A 90 -12.28 -6.83 31.84
N LEU A 91 -13.27 -6.41 31.04
CA LEU A 91 -14.69 -6.54 31.37
C LEU A 91 -15.19 -7.99 31.27
N SER A 92 -14.46 -8.85 30.54
CA SER A 92 -14.77 -10.29 30.46
C SER A 92 -14.43 -11.05 31.74
N LYS A 93 -13.55 -10.51 32.60
CA LYS A 93 -13.12 -11.15 33.84
C LYS A 93 -14.00 -10.84 35.04
N ASP A 94 -14.63 -9.67 35.05
CA ASP A 94 -15.46 -9.25 36.19
C ASP A 94 -16.86 -9.87 36.13
N VAL A 95 -17.44 -10.04 34.93
CA VAL A 95 -18.79 -10.64 34.76
C VAL A 95 -18.82 -12.16 35.02
N LEU A 96 -17.67 -12.83 34.94
CA LEU A 96 -17.56 -14.29 35.13
C LEU A 96 -17.14 -14.69 36.56
N SER A 97 -16.86 -13.70 37.42
CA SER A 97 -16.41 -13.95 38.80
C SER A 97 -17.55 -13.84 39.84
N ASP A 98 -18.78 -13.55 39.40
CA ASP A 98 -19.98 -13.35 40.24
C ASP A 98 -21.03 -14.49 40.14
N GLU A 99 -20.68 -15.66 39.59
CA GLU A 99 -21.46 -16.92 39.71
C GLU A 99 -20.75 -18.00 40.55
#